data_AF-A0A9E0WHQ1-F1
#
_entry.id   AF-A0A9E0WHQ1-F1
#
_cell.length_a   1.000
_cell.length_b   1.000
_cell.length_c   1.000
_cell.angle_alpha   90.00
_cell.angle_beta   90.00
_cell.angle_gamma   90.00
#
_symmetry.space_group_name_H-M   'P 1'
#
loop_
_entity.id
_entity.type
_entity.pdbx_description
1 polymer ?
#
loop_
_entity_poly.entity_id
_entity_poly.type
_entity_poly.pdbx_seq_one_letter_code
_entity_poly.pdbx_strand_id
1 'polypeptide(L)'
;MLFNSLFVAAVLVAVTSTVHFAGLVGLSWVMRRGYMMHPDRFSGVIWQAVTIVGLVFCLFSLHSIQIWIYALTYLMIGQFDTLEPALYFATSTFTTVGFGEIVLTPEWRMLSAAESANGFLLIGWSTAFLVSISARVRMFEAEVDRGDD
;
A
#
# COMPACT_ATOMS: atom_id res chain seq x y z
N MET A 1 -15.65 13.21 22.55
CA MET A 1 -16.22 12.55 21.37
C MET A 1 -15.42 12.91 20.11
N LEU A 2 -15.52 14.12 19.54
CA LEU A 2 -14.72 14.51 18.36
C LEU A 2 -13.20 14.36 18.55
N PHE A 3 -12.66 14.83 19.67
CA PHE A 3 -11.23 14.73 19.97
C PHE A 3 -10.73 13.27 20.01
N ASN A 4 -11.52 12.34 20.53
CA ASN A 4 -11.17 10.92 20.59
C ASN A 4 -11.08 10.32 19.19
N SER A 5 -12.05 10.63 18.33
CA SER A 5 -12.09 10.21 16.93
C SER A 5 -10.86 10.72 16.16
N LEU A 6 -10.52 12.01 16.32
CA LEU A 6 -9.32 12.60 15.70
C LEU A 6 -8.01 12.02 16.24
N PHE A 7 -7.94 11.75 17.55
CA PHE A 7 -6.76 11.15 18.17
C PHE A 7 -6.52 9.73 17.64
N VAL A 8 -7.56 8.89 17.60
CA VAL A 8 -7.49 7.53 17.05
C VAL A 8 -7.12 7.57 15.57
N ALA A 9 -7.72 8.49 14.81
CA ALA A 9 -7.36 8.70 13.41
C ALA A 9 -5.88 9.06 13.24
N ALA A 10 -5.36 10.01 14.02
CA ALA A 10 -3.96 10.41 13.96
C ALA A 10 -3.01 9.25 14.30
N VAL A 11 -3.35 8.45 15.32
CA VAL A 11 -2.58 7.25 15.68
C VAL A 11 -2.59 6.23 14.54
N LEU A 12 -3.74 5.93 13.95
CA LEU A 12 -3.85 4.98 12.85
C LEU A 12 -3.13 5.44 11.59
N VAL A 13 -3.20 6.73 11.26
CA VAL A 13 -2.44 7.34 10.17
C VAL A 13 -0.94 7.17 10.41
N ALA A 14 -0.45 7.49 11.62
CA ALA A 14 0.96 7.36 11.96
C ALA A 14 1.43 5.89 11.89
N VAL A 15 0.65 4.97 12.46
CA VAL A 15 0.96 3.52 12.45
C VAL A 15 1.00 2.98 11.03
N THR A 16 -0.04 3.21 10.25
CA THR A 16 -0.13 2.69 8.87
C THR A 16 0.90 3.32 7.94
N SER A 17 1.22 4.61 8.10
CA SER A 17 2.31 5.28 7.38
C SER A 17 3.67 4.70 7.73
N THR A 18 3.91 4.38 9.01
CA THR A 18 5.15 3.75 9.46
C THR A 18 5.28 2.33 8.90
N VAL A 19 4.21 1.55 8.96
CA VAL A 19 4.14 0.22 8.33
C VAL A 19 4.41 0.32 6.84
N HIS A 20 3.84 1.32 6.16
CA HIS A 20 4.07 1.56 4.73
C HIS A 20 5.54 1.82 4.43
N PHE A 21 6.12 2.79 5.13
CA PHE A 21 7.49 3.21 4.94
C PHE A 21 8.46 2.06 5.19
N ALA A 22 8.26 1.31 6.29
CA ALA A 22 9.05 0.11 6.59
C ALA A 22 8.91 -0.96 5.49
N GLY A 23 7.69 -1.16 4.97
CA GLY A 23 7.43 -2.06 3.85
C GLY A 23 8.18 -1.66 2.58
N LEU A 24 8.15 -0.39 2.19
CA LEU A 24 8.86 0.13 1.02
C LEU A 24 10.39 0.06 1.20
N VAL A 25 10.91 0.36 2.39
CA VAL A 25 12.34 0.22 2.72
C VAL A 25 12.76 -1.26 2.64
N GLY A 26 11.97 -2.16 3.23
CA GLY A 26 12.21 -3.60 3.18
C GLY A 26 12.21 -4.13 1.75
N LEU A 27 11.23 -3.72 0.95
CA LEU A 27 11.14 -4.09 -0.46
C LEU A 27 12.36 -3.59 -1.25
N SER A 28 12.73 -2.32 -1.05
CA SER A 28 13.92 -1.73 -1.66
C SER A 28 15.20 -2.47 -1.28
N TRP A 29 15.33 -2.90 -0.02
CA TRP A 29 16.46 -3.67 0.48
C TRP A 29 16.53 -5.06 -0.16
N VAL A 30 15.41 -5.79 -0.23
CA VAL A 30 15.32 -7.09 -0.90
C VAL A 30 15.70 -6.97 -2.37
N MET A 31 15.17 -5.97 -3.07
CA MET A 31 15.50 -5.74 -4.49
C MET A 31 16.99 -5.47 -4.69
N ARG A 32 17.61 -4.59 -3.89
CA ARG A 32 19.06 -4.32 -3.97
C ARG A 32 19.91 -5.56 -3.75
N ARG A 33 19.45 -6.50 -2.92
CA ARG A 33 20.14 -7.75 -2.65
C ARG A 33 19.93 -8.80 -3.73
N GLY A 34 18.76 -8.81 -4.38
CA GLY A 34 18.40 -9.75 -5.44
C GLY A 34 18.92 -9.37 -6.84
N TYR A 35 19.31 -8.11 -7.06
CA TYR A 35 19.77 -7.58 -8.36
C TYR A 35 21.14 -8.11 -8.86
N MET A 36 21.71 -9.13 -8.21
CA MET A 36 23.01 -9.72 -8.57
C MET A 36 22.93 -10.88 -9.59
N MET A 37 21.75 -11.23 -10.09
CA MET A 37 21.60 -12.28 -11.11
C MET A 37 21.31 -11.63 -12.46
N HIS A 38 22.35 -11.44 -13.28
CA HIS A 38 22.24 -11.01 -14.68
C HIS A 38 21.85 -12.20 -15.57
N PRO A 39 20.74 -12.13 -16.32
CA PRO A 39 20.43 -13.15 -17.30
C PRO A 39 20.30 -12.53 -18.72
N ASP A 40 20.58 -13.34 -19.73
CA ASP A 40 20.70 -12.97 -21.15
C ASP A 40 19.52 -12.13 -21.71
N ARG A 41 19.73 -11.33 -22.76
CA ARG A 41 18.77 -10.33 -23.29
C ARG A 41 17.28 -10.76 -23.38
N PHE A 42 16.99 -11.99 -23.81
CA PHE A 42 15.61 -12.51 -23.93
C PHE A 42 14.97 -12.84 -22.57
N SER A 43 15.80 -13.15 -21.58
CA SER A 43 15.37 -13.35 -20.20
C SER A 43 15.10 -12.02 -19.48
N GLY A 44 15.71 -10.91 -19.91
CA GLY A 44 15.58 -9.60 -19.27
C GLY A 44 14.14 -9.08 -19.19
N VAL A 45 13.40 -9.14 -20.31
CA VAL A 45 11.98 -8.69 -20.36
C VAL A 45 11.08 -9.55 -19.46
N ILE A 46 11.27 -10.87 -19.47
CA ILE A 46 10.51 -11.80 -18.62
C ILE A 46 10.84 -11.55 -17.14
N TRP A 47 12.12 -11.35 -16.81
CA TRP A 47 12.54 -11.00 -15.46
C TRP A 47 11.99 -9.65 -14.99
N GLN A 48 11.95 -8.65 -15.86
CA GLN A 48 11.33 -7.36 -15.58
C GLN A 48 9.82 -7.53 -15.30
N ALA A 49 9.11 -8.30 -16.12
CA ALA A 49 7.69 -8.58 -15.93
C ALA A 49 7.43 -9.30 -14.60
N VAL A 50 8.19 -10.36 -14.29
CA VAL A 50 8.10 -11.10 -13.02
C VAL A 50 8.39 -10.18 -11.84
N THR A 51 9.39 -9.31 -11.95
CA THR A 51 9.73 -8.34 -10.90
C THR A 51 8.58 -7.37 -10.64
N ILE A 52 8.04 -6.74 -11.69
CA ILE A 52 6.92 -5.79 -11.56
C ILE A 52 5.69 -6.47 -10.96
N VAL A 53 5.32 -7.65 -11.46
CA VAL A 53 4.18 -8.42 -10.94
C VAL A 53 4.41 -8.78 -9.46
N GLY A 54 5.61 -9.23 -9.11
CA GLY A 54 5.98 -9.52 -7.72
C GLY A 54 5.86 -8.30 -6.81
N LEU A 55 6.29 -7.11 -7.27
CA LEU A 55 6.14 -5.86 -6.54
C LEU A 55 4.67 -5.49 -6.33
N VAL A 56 3.83 -5.65 -7.35
CA VAL A 56 2.39 -5.39 -7.24
C VAL A 56 1.77 -6.28 -6.15
N PHE A 57 2.08 -7.58 -6.12
CA PHE A 57 1.60 -8.47 -5.07
C PHE A 57 2.12 -8.07 -3.68
N CYS A 58 3.40 -7.70 -3.56
CA CYS A 58 3.96 -7.24 -2.28
C CYS A 58 3.27 -5.97 -1.76
N LEU A 59 3.02 -5.00 -2.65
CA LEU A 59 2.32 -3.76 -2.30
C LEU A 59 0.85 -4.01 -1.97
N PHE A 60 0.19 -4.93 -2.69
CA PHE A 60 -1.17 -5.35 -2.37
C PHE A 60 -1.24 -5.99 -0.97
N SER A 61 -0.30 -6.86 -0.62
CA SER A 61 -0.19 -7.43 0.73
C SER A 61 0.10 -6.36 1.79
N LEU A 62 0.96 -5.39 1.49
CA LEU A 62 1.26 -4.28 2.39
C LEU A 62 0.01 -3.41 2.67
N HIS A 63 -0.75 -3.08 1.64
CA HIS A 63 -2.02 -2.36 1.80
C HIS A 63 -3.06 -3.20 2.53
N SER A 64 -3.11 -4.52 2.28
CA SER A 64 -3.97 -5.43 3.03
C SER A 64 -3.68 -5.35 4.52
N ILE A 65 -2.41 -5.38 4.94
CA ILE A 65 -2.06 -5.24 6.37
C ILE A 65 -2.59 -3.92 6.95
N GLN A 66 -2.49 -2.81 6.21
CA GLN A 66 -2.98 -1.51 6.66
C GLN A 66 -4.51 -1.49 6.80
N ILE A 67 -5.23 -2.07 5.84
CA ILE A 67 -6.69 -2.22 5.88
C ILE A 67 -7.11 -3.06 7.08
N TRP A 68 -6.39 -4.15 7.37
CA TRP A 68 -6.67 -4.98 8.54
C TRP A 68 -6.47 -4.22 9.86
N ILE A 69 -5.47 -3.33 9.94
CA ILE A 69 -5.27 -2.46 11.11
C ILE A 69 -6.50 -1.57 11.36
N TYR A 70 -7.07 -0.97 10.30
CA TYR A 70 -8.32 -0.20 10.40
C TYR A 70 -9.51 -1.09 10.80
N ALA A 71 -9.72 -2.22 10.10
CA ALA A 71 -10.82 -3.14 10.36
C ALA A 71 -10.84 -3.66 11.80
N LEU A 72 -9.69 -4.09 12.32
CA LEU A 72 -9.56 -4.54 13.71
C LEU A 72 -9.82 -3.40 14.69
N THR A 73 -9.41 -2.18 14.37
CA THR A 73 -9.72 -1.02 15.21
C THR A 73 -11.22 -0.75 15.26
N TYR A 74 -11.93 -0.87 14.14
CA TYR A 74 -13.39 -0.72 14.09
C TYR A 74 -14.13 -1.74 14.95
N LEU A 75 -13.64 -2.99 15.02
CA LEU A 75 -14.15 -3.99 15.95
C LEU A 75 -13.87 -3.61 17.41
N MET A 76 -12.64 -3.17 17.72
CA MET A 76 -12.23 -2.82 19.09
C MET A 76 -13.03 -1.64 19.68
N ILE A 77 -13.35 -0.64 18.86
CA ILE A 77 -14.15 0.53 19.28
C ILE A 77 -15.66 0.30 19.15
N GLY A 78 -16.09 -0.91 18.77
CA GLY A 78 -17.50 -1.30 18.70
C GLY A 78 -18.31 -0.65 17.57
N GLN A 79 -17.69 -0.33 16.43
CA GLN A 79 -18.44 0.16 15.25
C GLN A 79 -19.09 -0.98 14.46
N PHE A 80 -18.56 -2.20 14.57
CA PHE A 80 -19.09 -3.39 13.91
C PHE A 80 -19.02 -4.60 14.85
N ASP A 81 -20.01 -5.49 14.75
CA ASP A 81 -20.08 -6.71 15.58
C ASP A 81 -19.27 -7.88 14.99
N THR A 82 -19.03 -7.86 13.67
CA THR A 82 -18.38 -8.96 12.94
C THR A 82 -17.31 -8.47 11.97
N LEU A 83 -16.37 -9.35 11.64
CA LEU A 83 -15.21 -9.01 10.82
C LEU A 83 -15.56 -8.59 9.39
N GLU A 84 -16.55 -9.23 8.77
CA GLU A 84 -16.93 -8.98 7.37
C GLU A 84 -17.32 -7.51 7.11
N PRO A 85 -18.29 -6.90 7.80
CA PRO A 85 -18.64 -5.49 7.58
C PRO A 85 -17.50 -4.54 7.96
N ALA A 86 -16.70 -4.87 8.98
CA ALA A 86 -15.54 -4.07 9.36
C ALA A 86 -14.47 -4.03 8.27
N LEU A 87 -14.15 -5.20 7.72
CA LEU A 87 -13.15 -5.34 6.66
C LEU A 87 -13.65 -4.78 5.33
N TYR A 88 -14.94 -4.98 5.01
CA TYR A 88 -15.59 -4.36 3.84
C TYR A 88 -15.54 -2.84 3.93
N PHE A 89 -15.95 -2.27 5.08
CA PHE A 89 -15.94 -0.83 5.31
C PHE A 89 -14.52 -0.25 5.23
N ALA A 90 -13.55 -0.86 5.91
CA ALA A 90 -12.16 -0.42 5.88
C ALA A 90 -11.59 -0.48 4.45
N THR A 91 -11.83 -1.58 3.74
CA THR A 91 -11.37 -1.73 2.34
C THR A 91 -11.98 -0.64 1.45
N SER A 92 -13.30 -0.45 1.51
CA SER A 92 -14.02 0.52 0.68
C SER A 92 -13.58 1.96 0.99
N THR A 93 -13.35 2.28 2.27
CA THR A 93 -12.94 3.62 2.72
C THR A 93 -11.49 3.89 2.36
N PHE A 94 -10.57 2.98 2.69
CA PHE A 94 -9.14 3.09 2.39
C PHE A 94 -8.86 3.22 0.88
N THR A 95 -9.59 2.47 0.06
CA THR A 95 -9.46 2.52 -1.40
C THR A 95 -10.25 3.67 -2.04
N THR A 96 -10.92 4.50 -1.24
CA THR A 96 -11.74 5.64 -1.68
C THR A 96 -12.97 5.28 -2.53
N VAL A 97 -13.37 4.00 -2.53
CA VAL A 97 -14.56 3.53 -3.25
C VAL A 97 -15.83 4.09 -2.60
N GLY A 98 -15.95 3.95 -1.28
CA GLY A 98 -16.97 4.61 -0.47
C GLY A 98 -18.42 4.36 -0.91
N PHE A 99 -18.84 3.10 -1.09
CA PHE A 99 -20.19 2.75 -1.56
C PHE A 99 -21.34 3.35 -0.71
N GLY A 100 -21.08 3.67 0.56
CA GLY A 100 -22.02 4.39 1.43
C GLY A 100 -23.13 3.53 2.03
N GLU A 101 -23.19 2.24 1.73
CA GLU A 101 -24.14 1.28 2.31
C GLU A 101 -23.89 1.06 3.80
N ILE A 102 -22.62 1.06 4.19
CA ILE A 102 -22.15 0.92 5.57
C ILE A 102 -21.33 2.16 5.89
N VAL A 103 -21.63 2.79 7.02
CA VAL A 103 -20.93 3.98 7.51
C VAL A 103 -20.70 3.91 9.01
N LEU A 104 -19.62 4.54 9.48
CA LEU A 104 -19.40 4.71 10.92
C LEU A 104 -20.46 5.63 11.53
N THR A 105 -20.70 5.48 12.82
CA THR A 105 -21.58 6.38 13.57
C THR A 105 -21.11 7.83 13.50
N PRO A 106 -21.99 8.83 13.73
CA PRO A 106 -21.65 10.25 13.61
C PRO A 106 -20.46 10.72 14.46
N GLU A 107 -20.14 10.02 15.55
CA GLU A 107 -18.97 10.27 16.40
C GLU A 107 -17.65 9.91 15.70
N TRP A 108 -17.64 8.85 14.91
CA TRP A 108 -16.45 8.29 14.27
C TRP A 108 -16.31 8.66 12.79
N ARG A 109 -17.23 9.47 12.23
CA ARG A 109 -17.17 9.91 10.82
C ARG A 109 -15.86 10.61 10.40
N MET A 110 -15.15 11.23 11.34
CA MET A 110 -13.86 11.88 11.05
C MET A 110 -12.73 10.86 10.93
N LEU A 111 -12.84 9.72 11.61
CA LEU A 111 -11.92 8.60 11.45
C LEU A 111 -12.04 8.00 10.04
N SER A 112 -13.25 7.79 9.51
CA SER A 112 -13.42 7.31 8.14
C SER A 112 -12.93 8.32 7.08
N ALA A 113 -13.17 9.61 7.30
CA ALA A 113 -12.63 10.66 6.43
C ALA A 113 -11.09 10.66 6.41
N ALA A 114 -10.46 10.49 7.58
CA ALA A 114 -9.01 10.39 7.69
C ALA A 114 -8.45 9.10 7.07
N GLU A 115 -9.11 7.95 7.27
CA GLU A 115 -8.76 6.69 6.61
C GLU A 115 -8.76 6.84 5.09
N SER A 116 -9.81 7.46 4.54
CA SER A 116 -9.93 7.67 3.09
C SER A 116 -8.80 8.53 2.54
N ALA A 117 -8.51 9.67 3.19
CA ALA A 117 -7.41 10.55 2.78
C ALA A 117 -6.05 9.85 2.89
N ASN A 118 -5.83 9.10 3.97
CA ASN A 118 -4.59 8.36 4.19
C ASN A 118 -4.41 7.22 3.18
N GLY A 119 -5.44 6.41 2.95
CA GLY A 119 -5.40 5.32 1.97
C GLY A 119 -5.10 5.82 0.56
N PHE A 120 -5.73 6.93 0.15
CA PHE A 120 -5.40 7.62 -1.11
C PHE A 120 -3.90 7.98 -1.20
N LEU A 121 -3.36 8.62 -0.16
CA LEU A 121 -1.94 9.01 -0.11
C LEU A 121 -1.00 7.80 -0.19
N LEU A 122 -1.30 6.72 0.55
CA LEU A 122 -0.48 5.52 0.58
C LEU A 122 -0.51 4.76 -0.75
N ILE A 123 -1.67 4.66 -1.41
CA ILE A 123 -1.80 4.07 -2.75
C ILE A 123 -1.06 4.94 -3.79
N GLY A 124 -1.17 6.26 -3.67
CA GLY A 124 -0.41 7.21 -4.50
C GLY A 124 1.10 7.03 -4.33
N TRP A 125 1.57 6.86 -3.11
CA TRP A 125 2.99 6.59 -2.81
C TRP A 125 3.44 5.26 -3.43
N SER A 126 2.68 4.17 -3.27
CA SER A 126 2.95 2.89 -3.92
C SER A 126 3.07 3.00 -5.44
N THR A 127 2.20 3.79 -6.07
CA THR A 127 2.23 4.03 -7.52
C THR A 127 3.50 4.76 -7.93
N ALA A 128 3.87 5.84 -7.23
CA ALA A 128 5.11 6.56 -7.47
C ALA A 128 6.35 5.67 -7.27
N PHE A 129 6.31 4.80 -6.26
CA PHE A 129 7.36 3.81 -6.02
C PHE A 129 7.50 2.83 -7.19
N LEU A 130 6.39 2.21 -7.67
CA LEU A 130 6.39 1.31 -8.82
C LEU A 130 6.94 1.98 -10.09
N VAL A 131 6.52 3.22 -10.36
CA VAL A 131 7.03 4.00 -11.50
C VAL A 131 8.54 4.23 -11.37
N SER A 132 9.02 4.60 -10.18
CA SER A 132 10.44 4.85 -9.94
C SER A 132 11.31 3.61 -10.16
N ILE A 133 10.82 2.44 -9.76
CA ILE A 133 11.51 1.17 -9.95
C ILE A 133 11.49 0.76 -11.42
N SER A 134 10.34 0.87 -12.08
CA SER A 134 10.19 0.55 -13.51
C SER A 134 11.11 1.42 -14.38
N ALA A 135 11.25 2.71 -14.05
CA ALA A 135 12.15 3.62 -14.75
C ALA A 135 13.63 3.23 -14.57
N ARG A 136 14.04 2.82 -13.36
CA ARG A 136 15.42 2.35 -13.10
C ARG A 136 15.74 1.11 -13.92
N VAL A 137 14.83 0.14 -14.01
CA VAL A 137 15.06 -1.10 -14.78
C VAL A 137 15.29 -0.78 -16.26
N ARG A 138 14.47 0.08 -16.85
CA ARG A 138 14.59 0.48 -18.27
C ARG A 138 15.89 1.21 -18.60
N MET A 139 16.41 2.04 -17.69
CA MET A 139 17.67 2.74 -17.92
C MET A 139 18.87 1.77 -17.97
N PHE A 140 18.88 0.74 -17.11
CA PHE A 140 19.92 -0.29 -17.15
C PHE A 140 19.92 -1.09 -18.46
N GLU A 141 18.73 -1.44 -18.98
CA GLU A 141 18.61 -2.12 -20.28
C GLU A 141 19.20 -1.26 -21.41
N ALA A 142 18.93 0.06 -21.41
CA ALA A 142 19.40 0.98 -22.44
C ALA A 142 20.92 1.31 -22.37
N GLU A 143 21.57 1.15 -21.22
CA GLU A 143 23.03 1.27 -21.09
C GLU A 143 23.75 -0.01 -21.54
N VAL A 144 23.20 -1.18 -21.20
CA VAL A 144 23.73 -2.47 -21.67
C VAL A 144 23.68 -2.56 -23.19
N ASP A 145 22.56 -2.15 -23.81
CA ASP A 145 22.42 -2.17 -25.27
C ASP A 145 23.43 -1.28 -26.00
N ARG A 146 23.90 -0.18 -25.39
CA ARG A 146 24.90 0.73 -26.00
C ARG A 146 26.35 0.26 -25.85
N GLY A 147 26.63 -0.66 -24.93
CA GLY A 147 27.99 -1.16 -24.68
C GLY A 147 28.39 -2.32 -25.58
N ASP A 148 27.43 -2.91 -26.29
CA ASP A 148 27.62 -4.06 -27.19
C ASP A 148 27.72 -3.64 -28.68
N ASP A 149 27.66 -2.34 -28.98
CA ASP A 149 27.83 -1.72 -30.32
C ASP A 149 29.24 -1.09 -30.48
#